data_AF-A0A7C5L1Y4-F1
#
_entry.id   AF-A0A7C5L1Y4-F1
#
_cell.length_a   1.000
_cell.length_b   1.000
_cell.length_c   1.000
_cell.angle_alpha   90.00
_cell.angle_beta   90.00
_cell.angle_gamma   90.00
#
_symmetry.space_group_name_H-M   'P 1'
#
loop_
_entity.id
_entity.type
_entity.pdbx_description
1 polymer ?
#
loop_
_entity_poly.entity_id
_entity_poly.type
_entity_poly.pdbx_seq_one_letter_code
_entity_poly.pdbx_strand_id
1 'polypeptide(L)'
;MKSFLKSTSPANLLFVLLGLFFSILSANAQAPQDEQRVYIKIEIFGLACPYCAYGMEQDLLQLAGVEEVDIQLKEGLAYISTPVEQKPDKKEIAKVVEDGGFTVGKIEYSDKPFE
;
A
#
# COMPACT_ATOMS: atom_id res chain seq x y z
N MET A 1 38.50 -21.58 47.97
CA MET A 1 38.11 -20.87 46.74
C MET A 1 38.42 -21.78 45.53
N LYS A 2 37.84 -22.98 45.43
CA LYS A 2 36.61 -23.33 44.69
C LYS A 2 36.44 -22.60 43.34
N SER A 3 36.91 -23.31 42.31
CA SER A 3 36.16 -23.63 41.08
C SER A 3 35.78 -22.46 40.17
N PHE A 4 36.57 -22.21 39.11
CA PHE A 4 36.03 -21.65 37.85
C PHE A 4 36.84 -22.03 36.59
N LEU A 5 37.89 -22.85 36.69
CA LEU A 5 38.56 -23.47 35.54
C LEU A 5 38.08 -24.91 35.38
N LYS A 6 36.90 -25.13 34.82
CA LYS A 6 36.51 -26.47 34.37
C LYS A 6 35.62 -26.41 33.14
N SER A 7 36.18 -26.95 32.05
CA SER A 7 35.47 -27.62 30.96
C SER A 7 34.57 -26.75 30.07
N THR A 8 35.18 -26.12 29.08
CA THR A 8 34.49 -25.89 27.80
C THR A 8 34.82 -27.07 26.89
N SER A 9 33.93 -28.07 26.86
CA SER A 9 34.00 -29.18 25.91
C SER A 9 34.01 -28.62 24.46
N PRO A 10 34.77 -29.19 23.50
CA PRO A 10 34.81 -28.71 22.12
C PRO A 10 33.43 -28.65 21.46
N ALA A 11 32.45 -29.41 21.99
CA ALA A 11 31.05 -29.36 21.60
C ALA A 11 30.37 -28.01 21.87
N ASN A 12 30.69 -27.31 22.97
CA ASN A 12 30.09 -26.01 23.30
C ASN A 12 30.66 -24.87 22.45
N LEU A 13 31.95 -24.93 22.08
CA LEU A 13 32.54 -23.98 21.14
C LEU A 13 31.94 -24.15 19.73
N LEU A 14 31.69 -25.40 19.33
CA LEU A 14 31.00 -25.73 18.08
C LEU A 14 29.55 -25.23 18.09
N PHE A 15 28.82 -25.37 19.21
CA PHE A 15 27.44 -24.87 19.36
C PHE A 15 27.36 -23.34 19.29
N VAL A 16 28.34 -22.63 19.85
CA VAL A 16 28.42 -21.16 19.79
C VAL A 16 28.74 -20.68 18.38
N LEU A 17 29.64 -21.37 17.66
CA LEU A 17 29.95 -21.07 16.26
C LEU A 17 28.78 -21.39 15.31
N LEU A 18 28.04 -22.47 15.56
CA LEU A 18 26.84 -22.84 14.81
C LEU A 18 25.68 -21.85 15.06
N GLY A 19 25.52 -21.39 16.30
CA GLY A 19 24.53 -20.37 16.69
C GLY A 19 24.85 -18.97 16.14
N LEU A 20 26.13 -18.59 16.09
CA LEU A 20 26.58 -17.35 15.45
C LEU A 20 26.32 -17.34 13.95
N PHE A 21 26.39 -18.49 13.28
CA PHE A 21 26.10 -18.61 11.85
C PHE A 21 24.59 -18.45 11.55
N PHE A 22 23.72 -18.89 12.45
CA PHE A 22 22.26 -18.81 12.29
C PHE A 22 21.73 -17.37 12.39
N SER A 23 22.39 -16.52 13.18
CA SER A 23 22.03 -15.10 13.32
C SER A 23 22.33 -14.24 12.08
N ILE A 24 23.26 -14.66 11.22
CA ILE A 24 23.66 -13.88 10.04
C ILE A 24 22.70 -14.13 8.86
N LEU A 25 21.95 -15.23 8.86
CA LEU A 25 21.03 -15.58 7.78
C LEU A 25 19.68 -14.83 7.86
N SER A 26 19.31 -14.32 9.04
CA SER A 26 18.08 -13.54 9.26
C SER A 26 18.14 -12.08 8.79
N ALA A 27 19.29 -11.62 8.27
CA ALA A 27 19.46 -10.24 7.81
C ALA A 27 18.87 -9.96 6.42
N ASN A 28 18.45 -10.99 5.66
CA ASN A 28 17.59 -10.80 4.50
C ASN A 28 16.13 -10.70 4.95
N ALA A 29 15.86 -9.66 5.74
CA ALA A 29 14.51 -9.16 5.97
C ALA A 29 13.87 -8.95 4.59
N GLN A 30 12.78 -9.66 4.34
CA GLN A 30 12.07 -9.63 3.08
C GLN A 30 11.78 -8.17 2.71
N ALA A 31 12.44 -7.67 1.66
CA ALA A 31 11.96 -6.47 0.99
C ALA A 31 10.49 -6.72 0.62
N PRO A 32 9.60 -5.72 0.77
CA PRO A 32 8.20 -5.87 0.39
C PRO A 32 8.15 -6.47 -1.01
N GLN A 33 7.44 -7.59 -1.16
CA GLN A 33 7.12 -8.11 -2.48
C GLN A 33 6.37 -6.97 -3.18
N ASP A 34 6.95 -6.47 -4.27
CA ASP A 34 6.40 -5.43 -5.11
C ASP A 34 5.07 -5.93 -5.70
N GLU A 35 3.99 -5.77 -4.95
CA GLU A 35 2.65 -5.93 -5.48
C GLU A 35 2.53 -4.87 -6.58
N GLN A 36 2.57 -5.28 -7.84
CA GLN A 36 2.47 -4.32 -8.95
C GLN A 36 1.17 -3.52 -8.76
N ARG A 37 1.32 -2.21 -8.56
CA ARG A 37 0.20 -1.28 -8.35
C ARG A 37 -0.08 -0.50 -9.61
N VAL A 38 -1.31 -0.02 -9.72
CA VAL A 38 -1.72 1.00 -10.66
C VAL A 38 -2.26 2.18 -9.88
N TYR A 39 -1.84 3.36 -10.29
CA TYR A 39 -2.29 4.62 -9.75
C TYR A 39 -3.28 5.24 -10.73
N ILE A 40 -4.38 5.76 -10.22
CA ILE A 40 -5.45 6.31 -11.05
C ILE A 40 -5.74 7.73 -10.56
N LYS A 41 -5.70 8.68 -11.49
CA LYS A 41 -6.08 10.07 -11.27
C LYS A 41 -7.44 10.32 -11.91
N ILE A 42 -8.38 10.86 -11.14
CA ILE A 42 -9.77 11.08 -11.51
C ILE A 42 -10.08 12.55 -11.28
N GLU A 43 -10.53 13.25 -12.31
CA GLU A 43 -11.11 14.58 -12.17
C GLU A 43 -12.59 14.46 -11.79
N ILE A 44 -13.02 15.19 -10.76
CA ILE A 44 -14.37 15.15 -10.23
C ILE A 44 -14.91 16.57 -10.07
N PHE A 45 -15.97 16.88 -10.81
CA PHE A 45 -16.66 18.17 -10.72
C PHE A 45 -17.84 18.10 -9.76
N GLY A 46 -18.08 19.21 -9.05
CA GLY A 46 -19.20 19.35 -8.12
C GLY A 46 -18.87 19.08 -6.65
N LEU A 47 -17.62 18.73 -6.33
CA LEU A 47 -17.14 18.66 -4.95
C LEU A 47 -17.01 20.08 -4.36
N ALA A 48 -18.04 20.53 -3.63
CA ALA A 48 -18.11 21.88 -3.09
C ALA A 48 -17.77 21.98 -1.59
N CYS A 49 -17.64 20.86 -0.89
CA CYS A 49 -17.52 20.84 0.57
C CYS A 49 -16.65 19.68 1.09
N PRO A 50 -15.95 19.83 2.25
CA PRO A 50 -15.14 18.75 2.83
C PRO A 50 -15.92 17.48 3.13
N TYR A 51 -17.18 17.58 3.56
CA TYR A 51 -18.04 16.42 3.79
C TYR A 51 -18.41 15.68 2.51
N CYS A 52 -18.55 16.42 1.41
CA CYS A 52 -18.84 15.90 0.07
C CYS A 52 -17.63 15.08 -0.42
N ALA A 53 -16.42 15.62 -0.24
CA ALA A 53 -15.18 14.92 -0.53
C ALA A 53 -15.03 13.65 0.31
N TYR A 54 -15.27 13.72 1.62
CA TYR A 54 -15.21 12.54 2.48
C TYR A 54 -16.19 11.44 2.03
N GLY A 55 -17.43 11.79 1.67
CA GLY A 55 -18.39 10.83 1.12
C GLY A 55 -17.86 10.16 -0.15
N MET A 56 -17.34 10.96 -1.09
CA MET A 56 -16.74 10.44 -2.32
C MET A 56 -15.53 9.54 -2.06
N GLU A 57 -14.71 9.85 -1.05
CA GLU A 57 -13.59 9.01 -0.63
C GLU A 57 -14.09 7.63 -0.18
N GLN A 58 -15.14 7.59 0.64
CA GLN A 58 -15.73 6.33 1.10
C GLN A 58 -16.41 5.54 -0.02
N ASP A 59 -17.01 6.21 -1.00
CA ASP A 59 -17.62 5.56 -2.16
C ASP A 59 -16.54 4.97 -3.09
N LEU A 60 -15.43 5.68 -3.31
CA LEU A 60 -14.30 5.18 -4.09
C LEU A 60 -13.57 4.01 -3.43
N LEU A 61 -13.46 4.01 -2.09
CA LEU A 61 -12.89 2.89 -1.31
C LEU A 61 -13.71 1.58 -1.44
N GLN A 62 -14.96 1.65 -1.87
CA GLN A 62 -15.80 0.46 -2.10
C GLN A 62 -15.55 -0.19 -3.46
N LEU A 63 -14.82 0.46 -4.37
CA LEU A 63 -14.41 -0.16 -5.62
C LEU A 63 -13.49 -1.34 -5.33
N ALA A 64 -13.68 -2.44 -6.06
CA ALA A 64 -12.87 -3.63 -5.90
C ALA A 64 -11.38 -3.29 -6.09
N GLY A 65 -10.56 -3.74 -5.15
CA GLY A 65 -9.11 -3.54 -5.18
C GLY A 65 -8.61 -2.14 -4.88
N VAL A 66 -9.46 -1.16 -4.55
CA VAL A 66 -9.00 0.16 -4.12
C VAL A 66 -8.54 0.07 -2.67
N GLU A 67 -7.27 0.41 -2.44
CA GLU A 67 -6.64 0.31 -1.12
C GLU A 67 -6.44 1.68 -0.47
N GLU A 68 -6.23 2.70 -1.30
CA GLU A 68 -5.98 4.07 -0.86
C GLU A 68 -6.74 5.04 -1.75
N VAL A 69 -7.26 6.10 -1.14
CA VAL A 69 -7.92 7.23 -1.82
C VAL A 69 -7.42 8.52 -1.19
N ASP A 70 -6.99 9.47 -2.01
CA ASP A 70 -6.68 10.85 -1.62
C ASP A 70 -7.50 11.82 -2.47
N ILE A 71 -8.26 12.72 -1.84
CA ILE A 71 -9.07 13.71 -2.53
C ILE A 71 -8.53 15.12 -2.27
N GLN A 72 -8.04 15.72 -3.33
CA GLN A 72 -7.60 17.09 -3.39
C GLN A 72 -8.79 17.97 -3.79
N LEU A 73 -9.57 18.38 -2.78
CA LEU A 73 -10.83 19.12 -2.95
C LEU A 73 -10.66 20.43 -3.71
N LYS A 74 -9.57 21.18 -3.48
CA LYS A 74 -9.38 22.48 -4.14
C LYS A 74 -9.14 22.32 -5.64
N GLU A 75 -8.51 21.23 -6.03
CA GLU A 75 -8.13 20.88 -7.38
C GLU A 75 -9.22 20.07 -8.09
N GLY A 76 -10.17 19.48 -7.35
CA GLY A 76 -11.20 18.59 -7.90
C GLY A 76 -10.62 17.27 -8.38
N LEU A 77 -9.59 16.76 -7.70
CA LEU A 77 -8.87 15.56 -8.11
C LEU A 77 -8.97 14.48 -7.03
N ALA A 78 -9.21 13.25 -7.45
CA ALA A 78 -9.08 12.06 -6.63
C ALA A 78 -7.94 11.18 -7.18
N TYR A 79 -7.12 10.67 -6.27
CA TYR A 79 -6.05 9.73 -6.55
C TYR A 79 -6.35 8.43 -5.83
N ILE A 80 -6.33 7.32 -6.56
CA ILE A 80 -6.55 5.99 -5.99
C ILE A 80 -5.42 5.05 -6.35
N SER A 81 -5.11 4.10 -5.46
CA SER A 81 -4.12 3.04 -5.68
C SER A 81 -4.77 1.66 -5.56
N THR A 82 -4.36 0.75 -6.46
CA THR A 82 -4.95 -0.59 -6.57
C THR A 82 -3.92 -1.60 -7.10
N PRO A 83 -4.00 -2.89 -6.73
CA PRO A 83 -3.25 -3.94 -7.42
C PRO A 83 -3.62 -4.03 -8.90
N VAL A 84 -2.65 -4.31 -9.79
CA VAL A 84 -2.87 -4.46 -11.24
C VAL A 84 -4.03 -5.43 -11.56
N GLU A 85 -4.11 -6.54 -10.82
CA GLU A 85 -5.12 -7.59 -11.03
C GLU A 85 -6.55 -7.18 -10.68
N GLN A 86 -6.72 -6.15 -9.84
CA GLN A 86 -8.02 -5.67 -9.38
C GLN A 86 -8.32 -4.25 -9.88
N LYS A 87 -7.54 -3.76 -10.83
CA LYS A 87 -7.64 -2.39 -11.35
C LYS A 87 -9.05 -2.11 -11.93
N PRO A 88 -9.83 -1.20 -11.33
CA PRO A 88 -11.16 -0.89 -11.82
C PRO A 88 -11.12 -0.28 -13.22
N ASP A 89 -12.16 -0.54 -14.00
CA ASP A 89 -12.29 0.06 -15.32
C ASP A 89 -12.86 1.48 -15.24
N LYS A 90 -12.78 2.22 -16.36
CA LYS A 90 -13.25 3.61 -16.41
C LYS A 90 -14.75 3.73 -16.17
N LYS A 91 -15.55 2.73 -16.55
CA LYS A 91 -17.01 2.76 -16.41
C LYS A 91 -17.42 2.54 -14.96
N GLU A 92 -16.75 1.65 -14.23
CA GLU A 92 -16.97 1.43 -12.80
C GLU A 92 -16.65 2.70 -12.00
N ILE A 93 -15.50 3.33 -12.28
CA ILE A 93 -15.12 4.60 -11.66
C ILE A 93 -16.15 5.69 -11.96
N ALA A 94 -16.49 5.88 -13.25
CA ALA A 94 -17.48 6.86 -13.68
C ALA A 94 -18.83 6.64 -12.98
N LYS A 95 -19.29 5.39 -12.92
CA LYS A 95 -20.54 5.04 -12.26
C LYS A 95 -20.55 5.41 -10.78
N VAL A 96 -19.48 5.13 -10.03
CA VAL A 96 -19.40 5.49 -8.61
C VAL A 96 -19.44 7.00 -8.42
N VAL A 97 -18.73 7.76 -9.25
CA VAL A 97 -18.74 9.23 -9.20
C VAL A 97 -20.14 9.79 -9.52
N GLU A 98 -20.79 9.26 -10.55
CA GLU A 98 -22.13 9.69 -10.99
C GLU A 98 -23.22 9.30 -10.01
N ASP A 99 -23.18 8.08 -9.45
CA ASP A 99 -24.11 7.60 -8.42
C ASP A 99 -23.98 8.44 -7.13
N GLY A 100 -22.78 8.97 -6.85
CA GLY A 100 -22.52 9.95 -5.78
C GLY A 100 -23.07 11.36 -6.05
N GLY A 101 -23.63 11.60 -7.25
CA GLY A 101 -24.21 12.89 -7.65
C GLY A 101 -23.20 13.89 -8.21
N PHE A 102 -22.00 13.44 -8.58
CA PHE A 102 -20.95 14.28 -9.14
C PHE A 102 -20.78 14.03 -10.65
N THR A 103 -19.95 14.83 -11.30
CA THR A 103 -19.63 14.65 -12.73
C THR A 103 -18.19 14.20 -12.86
N VAL A 104 -17.98 13.06 -13.51
CA VAL A 104 -16.64 12.55 -13.81
C VAL A 104 -16.01 13.30 -14.98
N GLY A 105 -14.75 13.69 -14.80
CA GLY A 105 -13.90 14.29 -15.82
C GLY A 105 -12.92 13.29 -16.40
N LYS A 106 -11.67 13.72 -16.60
CA LYS A 106 -10.60 12.87 -17.12
C LYS A 106 -10.21 11.78 -16.12
N ILE A 107 -10.02 10.55 -16.62
CA ILE A 107 -9.47 9.40 -15.87
C ILE A 107 -8.15 8.97 -16.52
N GLU A 108 -7.07 9.02 -15.74
CA GLU A 108 -5.70 8.69 -16.15
C GLU A 108 -5.15 7.55 -15.30
N TYR A 109 -4.44 6.63 -15.93
CA TYR A 109 -3.78 5.50 -15.27
C TYR A 109 -2.28 5.66 -15.39
N SER A 110 -1.55 5.24 -14.35
CA SER A 110 -0.10 5.31 -14.28
C SER A 110 0.45 4.08 -13.55
N ASP A 111 1.63 3.62 -13.97
CA ASP A 111 2.42 2.61 -13.26
C ASP A 111 3.21 3.21 -12.09
N LYS A 112 3.17 4.53 -11.92
CA LYS A 112 3.82 5.29 -10.85
C LYS A 112 2.84 6.26 -10.17
N PRO A 113 3.07 6.62 -8.90
CA PRO A 113 2.28 7.66 -8.23
C PRO A 113 2.29 8.97 -9.03
N PHE A 114 1.19 9.71 -8.96
CA PHE A 114 1.11 11.07 -9.49
C PHE A 114 1.76 12.03 -8.49
N GLU A 115 2.66 12.89 -8.98
CA GLU A 115 3.30 13.98 -8.21
C GLU A 115 2.41 15.22 -8.07
#